data_AF-A0AAN9YMQ7-F1
#
_entry.id   AF-A0AAN9YMQ7-F1
#
_cell.length_a   1.000
_cell.length_b   1.000
_cell.length_c   1.000
_cell.angle_alpha   90.00
_cell.angle_beta   90.00
_cell.angle_gamma   90.00
#
_symmetry.space_group_name_H-M   'P 1'
#
loop_
_entity.id
_entity.type
_entity.pdbx_description
1 polymer ?
#
loop_
_entity_poly.entity_id
_entity_poly.type
_entity_poly.pdbx_seq_one_letter_code
_entity_poly.pdbx_strand_id
1 'polypeptide(L)'
;MPETDDSTVPDFGDNVDAATFSQILEMDEDEVEREFSKPLVFNFFEQVEETFEKMDNALEDKDLDELSSLGHFLKGSSATLGFNKVRDSCQVIQQYGHKLNLDGTPETDEEVCLKKITDALETVKVDFADLEKDLKAFFNSSESNGA
;
A
#
# COMPACT_ATOMS: atom_id res chain seq x y z
N MET A 1 38.34 -5.32 9.13
CA MET A 1 37.56 -4.08 9.28
C MET A 1 36.12 -4.52 9.12
N PRO A 2 35.21 -4.26 10.07
CA PRO A 2 33.80 -4.43 9.77
C PRO A 2 33.43 -3.26 8.85
N GLU A 3 33.07 -3.59 7.61
CA GLU A 3 32.32 -2.68 6.73
C GLU A 3 31.04 -2.35 7.51
N THR A 4 30.90 -1.12 7.99
CA THR A 4 29.62 -0.64 8.52
C THR A 4 28.74 -0.41 7.30
N ASP A 5 27.92 -1.41 7.01
CA ASP A 5 26.78 -1.32 6.11
C ASP A 5 25.82 -0.27 6.69
N ASP A 6 25.95 0.97 6.22
CA ASP A 6 25.15 2.14 6.63
C ASP A 6 23.90 2.29 5.76
N SER A 7 23.57 1.28 4.93
CA SER A 7 22.38 1.26 4.08
C SER A 7 21.15 0.71 4.82
N THR A 8 21.03 0.96 6.12
CA THR A 8 19.96 0.38 6.92
C THR A 8 18.62 1.06 6.61
N VAL A 9 17.89 0.51 5.64
CA VAL A 9 16.47 0.76 5.46
C VAL A 9 15.79 0.55 6.81
N PRO A 10 14.99 1.52 7.31
CA PRO A 10 14.27 1.35 8.55
C PRO A 10 13.44 0.06 8.50
N ASP A 11 13.42 -0.67 9.61
CA ASP A 11 12.56 -1.83 9.75
C ASP A 11 11.11 -1.37 9.91
N PHE A 12 10.37 -1.34 8.80
CA PHE A 12 8.92 -1.07 8.79
C PHE A 12 8.09 -2.31 9.18
N GLY A 13 8.73 -3.39 9.62
CA GLY A 13 8.11 -4.66 9.99
C GLY A 13 7.36 -5.30 8.82
N ASP A 14 6.29 -6.03 9.14
CA ASP A 14 5.48 -6.76 8.15
C ASP A 14 4.73 -5.84 7.16
N ASN A 15 4.76 -4.52 7.37
CA ASN A 15 4.11 -3.56 6.48
C ASN A 15 4.81 -3.45 5.12
N VAL A 16 6.14 -3.66 5.08
CA VAL A 16 6.97 -3.44 3.90
C VAL A 16 7.87 -4.65 3.63
N ASP A 17 7.87 -5.11 2.39
CA ASP A 17 8.89 -6.02 1.86
C ASP A 17 10.21 -5.27 1.73
N ALA A 18 11.07 -5.42 2.74
CA ALA A 18 12.34 -4.72 2.81
C ALA A 18 13.20 -4.94 1.56
N ALA A 19 13.16 -6.13 0.95
CA ALA A 19 13.95 -6.43 -0.25
C ALA A 19 13.48 -5.64 -1.48
N THR A 20 12.18 -5.50 -1.68
CA THR A 20 11.59 -4.70 -2.77
C THR A 20 11.81 -3.22 -2.51
N PHE A 21 11.58 -2.75 -1.28
CA PHE A 21 11.72 -1.33 -0.95
C PHE A 21 13.19 -0.87 -1.01
N SER A 22 14.14 -1.72 -0.58
CA SER A 22 15.57 -1.43 -0.71
C SER A 22 15.99 -1.22 -2.16
N GLN A 23 15.49 -2.03 -3.09
CA GLN A 23 15.76 -1.85 -4.53
C GLN A 23 15.24 -0.50 -5.05
N ILE A 24 14.11 -0.01 -4.54
CA ILE A 24 13.59 1.32 -4.90
C ILE A 24 14.50 2.43 -4.34
N LEU A 25 15.01 2.27 -3.12
CA LEU A 25 15.95 3.24 -2.51
C LEU A 25 17.32 3.22 -3.19
N GLU A 26 17.78 2.07 -3.68
CA GLU A 26 19.03 1.93 -4.45
C GLU A 26 18.97 2.62 -5.83
N MET A 27 17.78 3.00 -6.30
CA MET A 27 17.62 3.76 -7.54
C MET A 27 17.87 5.27 -7.36
N ASP A 28 17.95 5.76 -6.12
CA ASP A 28 18.33 7.15 -5.86
C ASP A 28 19.82 7.38 -6.13
N GLU A 29 20.14 8.46 -6.83
CA GLU A 29 21.54 8.89 -7.02
C GLU A 29 22.14 9.50 -5.75
N ASP A 30 21.29 10.07 -4.88
CA ASP A 30 21.65 10.72 -3.62
C ASP A 30 20.73 10.24 -2.49
N GLU A 31 21.32 9.74 -1.40
CA GLU A 31 20.61 9.14 -0.27
C GLU A 31 19.91 10.16 0.65
N VAL A 32 20.24 11.44 0.53
CA VAL A 32 19.66 12.56 1.29
C VAL A 32 18.45 13.13 0.55
N GLU A 33 18.63 13.48 -0.73
CA GLU A 33 17.59 14.12 -1.55
C GLU A 33 16.49 13.13 -1.96
N ARG A 34 16.87 11.86 -2.21
CA ARG A 34 15.94 10.78 -2.58
C ARG A 34 15.01 11.16 -3.75
N GLU A 35 15.59 11.76 -4.79
CA GLU A 35 14.86 12.36 -5.92
C GLU A 35 14.00 11.37 -6.72
N PHE A 36 14.26 10.06 -6.62
CA PHE A 36 13.46 9.03 -7.27
C PHE A 36 12.44 8.40 -6.32
N SER A 37 12.90 7.87 -5.18
CA SER A 37 12.06 7.08 -4.29
C SER A 37 11.03 7.93 -3.54
N LYS A 38 11.39 9.15 -3.11
CA LYS A 38 10.48 10.04 -2.37
C LYS A 38 9.29 10.47 -3.23
N PRO A 39 9.44 11.03 -4.45
CA PRO A 39 8.29 11.33 -5.29
C PRO A 39 7.45 10.11 -5.62
N LEU A 40 8.06 8.95 -5.85
CA LEU A 40 7.33 7.72 -6.16
C LEU A 40 6.41 7.30 -5.00
N VAL A 41 6.91 7.36 -3.75
CA VAL A 41 6.13 7.04 -2.55
C VAL A 41 5.06 8.09 -2.26
N PHE A 42 5.37 9.39 -2.41
CA PHE A 42 4.39 10.45 -2.16
C PHE A 42 3.26 10.43 -3.21
N ASN A 43 3.57 10.16 -4.48
CA ASN A 43 2.57 9.96 -5.53
C ASN A 43 1.69 8.72 -5.25
N PHE A 44 2.23 7.71 -4.56
CA PHE A 44 1.43 6.57 -4.10
C PHE A 44 0.45 6.98 -3.00
N PHE A 45 0.84 7.89 -2.09
CA PHE A 45 -0.07 8.38 -1.06
C PHE A 45 -1.31 9.06 -1.66
N GLU A 46 -1.09 9.94 -2.64
CA GLU A 46 -2.18 10.60 -3.37
C GLU A 46 -3.09 9.57 -4.06
N GLN A 47 -2.50 8.57 -4.73
CA GLN A 47 -3.27 7.49 -5.37
C GLN A 47 -4.12 6.70 -4.35
N VAL A 48 -3.58 6.43 -3.16
CA VAL A 48 -4.31 5.72 -2.10
C VAL A 48 -5.50 6.53 -1.62
N GLU A 49 -5.28 7.82 -1.30
CA GLU A 49 -6.35 8.71 -0.82
C GLU A 49 -7.48 8.82 -1.85
N GLU A 50 -7.16 9.09 -3.12
CA GLU A 50 -8.17 9.16 -4.20
C GLU A 50 -8.90 7.82 -4.40
N THR A 51 -8.19 6.70 -4.26
CA THR A 51 -8.77 5.37 -4.45
C THR A 51 -9.69 5.00 -3.29
N PHE A 52 -9.33 5.35 -2.06
CA PHE A 52 -10.18 5.12 -0.90
C PHE A 52 -11.48 5.90 -0.98
N GLU A 53 -11.46 7.15 -1.43
CA GLU A 53 -12.69 7.92 -1.66
C GLU A 53 -13.58 7.25 -2.71
N LYS A 54 -13.00 6.75 -3.82
CA LYS A 54 -13.76 6.00 -4.84
C LYS A 54 -14.33 4.70 -4.30
N MET A 55 -13.56 3.98 -3.46
CA MET A 55 -14.02 2.74 -2.82
C MET A 55 -15.17 2.99 -1.84
N ASP A 56 -15.13 4.07 -1.07
CA ASP A 56 -16.23 4.45 -0.17
C ASP A 56 -17.52 4.71 -0.97
N ASN A 57 -17.43 5.50 -2.06
CA ASN A 57 -18.58 5.75 -2.94
C ASN A 57 -19.11 4.45 -3.58
N ALA A 58 -18.22 3.59 -4.07
CA ALA A 58 -18.61 2.32 -4.67
C ALA A 58 -19.24 1.35 -3.64
N LEU A 59 -18.85 1.42 -2.36
CA LEU A 59 -19.52 0.69 -1.27
C LEU A 59 -20.93 1.21 -1.00
N GLU A 60 -21.14 2.53 -1.03
CA GLU A 60 -22.47 3.13 -0.89
C GLU A 60 -23.40 2.68 -2.02
N ASP A 61 -22.89 2.66 -3.25
CA ASP A 61 -23.60 2.21 -4.45
C ASP A 61 -23.68 0.68 -4.58
N LYS A 62 -22.95 -0.05 -3.72
CA LYS A 62 -22.78 -1.51 -3.77
C LYS A 62 -22.25 -2.03 -5.11
N ASP A 63 -21.39 -1.25 -5.76
CA ASP A 63 -20.79 -1.58 -7.05
C ASP A 63 -19.57 -2.50 -6.87
N LEU A 64 -19.82 -3.81 -6.88
CA LEU A 64 -18.79 -4.83 -6.69
C LEU A 64 -17.76 -4.86 -7.84
N ASP A 65 -18.15 -4.50 -9.07
CA ASP A 65 -17.25 -4.50 -10.22
C ASP A 65 -16.26 -3.32 -10.13
N GLU A 66 -16.74 -2.14 -9.72
CA GLU A 66 -15.87 -0.99 -9.44
C GLU A 66 -14.96 -1.26 -8.24
N LEU A 67 -15.49 -1.81 -7.15
CA LEU A 67 -14.69 -2.19 -5.97
C LEU A 67 -13.57 -3.17 -6.36
N SER A 68 -13.86 -4.15 -7.21
CA SER A 68 -12.86 -5.07 -7.71
C SER A 68 -11.77 -4.36 -8.52
N SER A 69 -12.17 -3.46 -9.42
CA SER A 69 -11.27 -2.72 -10.29
C SER A 69 -10.34 -1.80 -9.49
N LEU A 70 -10.88 -1.09 -8.50
CA LEU A 70 -10.12 -0.24 -7.57
C LEU A 70 -9.17 -1.08 -6.71
N GLY A 71 -9.65 -2.23 -6.19
CA GLY A 71 -8.82 -3.18 -5.45
C GLY A 71 -7.66 -3.72 -6.28
N HIS A 72 -7.90 -4.07 -7.54
CA HIS A 72 -6.86 -4.50 -8.47
C HIS A 72 -5.80 -3.41 -8.71
N PHE A 73 -6.26 -2.18 -9.00
CA PHE A 73 -5.40 -1.03 -9.24
C PHE A 73 -4.46 -0.78 -8.07
N LEU A 74 -5.01 -0.64 -6.85
CA LEU A 74 -4.22 -0.30 -5.68
C LEU A 74 -3.32 -1.45 -5.23
N LYS A 75 -3.75 -2.70 -5.42
CA LYS A 75 -2.91 -3.89 -5.20
C LYS A 75 -1.65 -3.85 -6.07
N GLY A 76 -1.79 -3.54 -7.36
CA GLY A 76 -0.67 -3.46 -8.29
C GLY A 76 0.32 -2.36 -7.93
N SER A 77 -0.20 -1.18 -7.58
CA SER A 77 0.60 -0.04 -7.14
C SER A 77 1.37 -0.37 -5.85
N SER A 78 0.69 -0.93 -4.84
CA SER A 78 1.28 -1.33 -3.56
C SER A 78 2.35 -2.40 -3.70
N ALA A 79 2.13 -3.39 -4.58
CA ALA A 79 3.10 -4.46 -4.82
C ALA A 79 4.42 -3.95 -5.43
N THR A 80 4.36 -2.89 -6.24
CA THR A 80 5.55 -2.29 -6.87
C THR A 80 6.47 -1.65 -5.83
N LEU A 81 5.90 -1.14 -4.73
CA LEU A 81 6.62 -0.52 -3.63
C LEU A 81 6.94 -1.48 -2.47
N GLY A 82 6.48 -2.72 -2.55
CA GLY A 82 6.64 -3.71 -1.48
C GLY A 82 5.70 -3.49 -0.29
N PHE A 83 4.61 -2.74 -0.43
CA PHE A 83 3.70 -2.45 0.69
C PHE A 83 2.72 -3.61 0.92
N ASN A 84 3.18 -4.64 1.63
CA ASN A 84 2.53 -5.94 1.74
C ASN A 84 1.13 -5.90 2.34
N LYS A 85 0.93 -5.21 3.48
CA LYS A 85 -0.39 -5.17 4.12
C LYS A 85 -1.44 -4.44 3.27
N VAL A 86 -1.02 -3.36 2.60
CA VAL A 86 -1.89 -2.64 1.68
C VAL A 86 -2.26 -3.53 0.50
N ARG A 87 -1.27 -4.19 -0.10
CA ARG A 87 -1.48 -5.18 -1.17
C ARG A 87 -2.45 -6.27 -0.75
N ASP A 88 -2.27 -6.86 0.42
CA ASP A 88 -3.06 -8.01 0.87
C ASP A 88 -4.52 -7.62 1.14
N SER A 89 -4.76 -6.45 1.76
CA SER A 89 -6.13 -5.95 1.93
C SER A 89 -6.78 -5.60 0.59
N CYS A 90 -6.04 -5.00 -0.35
CA CYS A 90 -6.54 -4.75 -1.71
C CYS A 90 -6.83 -6.05 -2.49
N GLN A 91 -6.11 -7.15 -2.21
CA GLN A 91 -6.45 -8.47 -2.74
C GLN A 91 -7.80 -8.96 -2.20
N VAL A 92 -8.10 -8.74 -0.92
CA VAL A 92 -9.43 -9.07 -0.35
C VAL A 92 -10.51 -8.29 -1.08
N ILE A 93 -10.35 -6.97 -1.22
CA ILE A 93 -11.31 -6.11 -1.93
C ILE A 93 -11.52 -6.59 -3.37
N GLN A 94 -10.43 -6.89 -4.09
CA GLN A 94 -10.49 -7.42 -5.45
C GLN A 94 -11.28 -8.74 -5.54
N GLN A 95 -10.95 -9.73 -4.69
CA GLN A 95 -11.56 -11.06 -4.79
C GLN A 95 -13.06 -11.03 -4.45
N TYR A 96 -13.44 -10.38 -3.35
CA TYR A 96 -14.84 -10.30 -2.98
C TYR A 96 -15.65 -9.39 -3.93
N GLY A 97 -15.02 -8.39 -4.57
CA GLY A 97 -15.64 -7.66 -5.68
C GLY A 97 -15.97 -8.58 -6.86
N HIS A 98 -15.11 -9.56 -7.17
CA HIS A 98 -15.41 -10.61 -8.15
C HIS A 98 -16.33 -11.73 -7.63
N LYS A 99 -16.90 -11.60 -6.42
CA LYS A 99 -17.71 -12.65 -5.79
C LYS A 99 -16.92 -13.96 -5.63
N LEU A 100 -15.66 -13.83 -5.23
CA LEU A 100 -14.77 -14.94 -4.94
C LEU A 100 -14.25 -14.85 -3.50
N ASN A 101 -14.18 -16.00 -2.84
CA ASN A 101 -13.38 -16.19 -1.64
C ASN A 101 -11.88 -16.10 -1.97
N LEU A 102 -11.04 -15.96 -0.94
CA LEU A 102 -9.59 -15.86 -1.11
C LEU A 102 -8.94 -17.12 -1.69
N ASP A 103 -9.60 -18.28 -1.59
CA ASP A 103 -9.17 -19.53 -2.22
C ASP A 103 -9.63 -19.66 -3.69
N GLY A 104 -10.32 -18.67 -4.22
CA GLY A 104 -10.85 -18.63 -5.58
C GLY A 104 -12.19 -19.35 -5.76
N THR A 105 -12.80 -19.86 -4.69
CA THR A 105 -14.15 -20.42 -4.76
C THR A 105 -15.21 -19.33 -4.86
N PRO A 106 -16.35 -19.54 -5.56
CA PRO A 106 -17.41 -18.54 -5.63
C PRO A 106 -18.01 -18.23 -4.25
N GLU A 107 -18.24 -16.95 -3.97
CA GLU A 107 -19.08 -16.46 -2.86
C GLU A 107 -20.36 -15.88 -3.46
N THR A 108 -21.48 -16.59 -3.31
CA THR A 108 -22.75 -16.22 -3.93
C THR A 108 -23.53 -15.17 -3.14
N ASP A 109 -23.14 -14.93 -1.89
CA ASP A 109 -23.78 -13.95 -1.02
C ASP A 109 -23.10 -12.57 -1.17
N GLU A 110 -23.83 -11.65 -1.81
CA GLU A 110 -23.36 -10.26 -2.00
C GLU A 110 -23.23 -9.51 -0.67
N GLU A 111 -24.04 -9.81 0.35
CA GLU A 111 -23.92 -9.16 1.66
C GLU A 111 -22.62 -9.60 2.35
N VAL A 112 -22.24 -10.87 2.20
CA VAL A 112 -20.94 -11.36 2.66
C VAL A 112 -19.80 -10.66 1.92
N CYS A 113 -19.89 -10.53 0.60
CA CYS A 113 -18.87 -9.84 -0.20
C CYS A 113 -18.70 -8.38 0.26
N LEU A 114 -19.79 -7.63 0.33
CA LEU A 114 -19.77 -6.21 0.75
C LEU A 114 -19.23 -6.06 2.17
N LYS A 115 -19.61 -6.94 3.10
CA LYS A 115 -19.07 -6.93 4.46
C LYS A 115 -17.56 -7.17 4.47
N LYS A 116 -17.08 -8.17 3.72
CA LYS A 116 -15.65 -8.48 3.63
C LYS A 116 -14.84 -7.35 3.00
N ILE A 117 -15.39 -6.69 1.98
CA ILE A 117 -14.78 -5.51 1.36
C ILE A 117 -14.73 -4.36 2.37
N THR A 118 -15.81 -4.12 3.11
CA THR A 118 -15.88 -3.05 4.13
C THR A 118 -14.83 -3.28 5.22
N ASP A 119 -14.78 -4.48 5.81
CA ASP A 119 -13.80 -4.86 6.83
C ASP A 119 -12.35 -4.68 6.31
N ALA A 120 -12.10 -5.04 5.05
CA ALA A 120 -10.80 -4.87 4.42
C ALA A 120 -10.45 -3.40 4.13
N LEU A 121 -11.43 -2.58 3.73
CA LEU A 121 -11.24 -1.16 3.50
C LEU A 121 -10.94 -0.40 4.81
N GLU A 122 -11.62 -0.75 5.89
CA GLU A 122 -11.31 -0.20 7.22
C GLU A 122 -9.89 -0.60 7.67
N THR A 123 -9.52 -1.87 7.48
CA THR A 123 -8.19 -2.37 7.83
C THR A 123 -7.09 -1.66 7.04
N VAL A 124 -7.25 -1.56 5.72
CA VAL A 124 -6.22 -0.94 4.86
C VAL A 124 -6.05 0.55 5.12
N LYS A 125 -7.12 1.27 5.49
CA LYS A 125 -7.03 2.68 5.88
C LYS A 125 -6.16 2.88 7.13
N VAL A 126 -6.28 1.98 8.11
CA VAL A 126 -5.46 1.99 9.33
C VAL A 126 -4.02 1.62 9.02
N ASP A 127 -3.80 0.49 8.35
CA ASP A 127 -2.45 0.02 7.99
C ASP A 127 -1.71 1.06 7.12
N PHE A 128 -2.43 1.70 6.19
CA PHE A 128 -1.86 2.76 5.36
C PHE A 128 -1.51 4.00 6.16
N ALA A 129 -2.36 4.45 7.09
CA ALA A 129 -2.07 5.64 7.90
C ALA A 129 -0.80 5.45 8.77
N ASP A 130 -0.61 4.26 9.34
CA ASP A 130 0.60 3.91 10.08
C ASP A 130 1.83 3.90 9.17
N LEU A 131 1.74 3.23 8.01
CA LEU A 131 2.81 3.18 7.02
C LEU A 131 3.19 4.56 6.47
N GLU A 132 2.19 5.39 6.14
CA GLU A 132 2.38 6.73 5.61
C GLU A 132 3.13 7.62 6.61
N LYS A 133 2.76 7.54 7.90
CA LYS A 133 3.44 8.26 8.96
C LYS A 133 4.92 7.85 9.07
N ASP A 134 5.19 6.56 9.06
CA ASP A 134 6.56 6.03 9.20
C ASP A 134 7.43 6.42 7.99
N LEU A 135 6.88 6.34 6.78
CA LEU A 135 7.57 6.75 5.54
C LEU A 135 7.78 8.27 5.49
N LYS A 136 6.80 9.08 5.87
CA LYS A 136 6.98 10.55 5.99
C LYS A 136 8.07 10.89 6.99
N ALA A 137 8.15 10.19 8.12
CA ALA A 137 9.22 10.38 9.10
C ALA A 137 10.59 10.02 8.51
N PHE A 138 10.69 8.91 7.79
CA PHE A 138 11.91 8.49 7.09
C PHE A 138 12.40 9.55 6.10
N PHE A 139 11.57 9.95 5.13
CA PHE A 139 11.94 10.90 4.07
C PHE A 139 12.11 12.36 4.51
N ASN A 140 11.64 12.72 5.71
CA ASN A 140 11.87 14.04 6.30
C ASN A 140 13.06 14.05 7.27
N SER A 141 13.42 12.90 7.86
CA SER A 141 14.59 12.78 8.72
C SER A 141 15.90 12.89 7.93
N SER A 142 15.92 12.42 6.67
CA SER A 142 17.06 12.55 5.77
C SER A 142 17.41 14.02 5.47
N GLU A 143 16.44 14.94 5.41
CA GLU A 143 16.68 16.38 5.18
C GLU A 143 17.42 17.08 6.34
N SER A 144 17.38 16.53 7.55
CA SER A 144 17.88 17.21 8.76
C SER A 144 19.34 16.91 9.14
N ASN A 145 19.98 15.93 8.51
CA ASN A 145 21.38 15.57 8.77
C ASN A 145 22.40 16.25 7.82
N GLY A 146 21.96 17.21 7.00
CA GLY A 146 22.81 17.93 6.03
C GLY A 146 23.26 19.34 6.43
N ALA A 147 23.13 19.75 7.71
CA ALA A 147 23.48 21.10 8.18
C ALA A 147 24.81 21.18 8.95
#